data_AF-A0A3D4YGQ1-F1
#
_entry.id   AF-A0A3D4YGQ1-F1
#
_cell.length_a   1.000
_cell.length_b   1.000
_cell.length_c   1.000
_cell.angle_alpha   90.00
_cell.angle_beta   90.00
_cell.angle_gamma   90.00
#
_symmetry.space_group_name_H-M   'P 1'
#
loop_
_entity.id
_entity.type
_entity.pdbx_description
1 polymer ?
#
loop_
_entity_poly.entity_id
_entity_poly.type
_entity_poly.pdbx_seq_one_letter_code
_entity_poly.pdbx_strand_id
1 'polypeptide(L)'
;MRIGYACVTIGPEDTQMKTCRQSNSSEALLMELIAHNLAALDRQIDYNIRNGIRLFRISSDLIPFGSSPVNRLPWWKSFEQTLSGIGTKICANGMRVSMHPGQYTVLNSPDPGVVERAVADLTYHCRVLDGLGLDKQHKIVLHVGGVYQEKEAAVQRFLIRCQALPEAVRDRLVLENDDRSYHTGDVLAIASRSGLPAIYDNLHDQVNPDPASEGVKEVIRAFGRTWKKEDGPQKIHYSQQDPEKKAGSHSASIAIDAFLDFTVQLPGRNIDVMLEVKDKNLSAVKCILCTQSGTKIKDLED
;
A
#
# COMPACT_ATOMS: atom_id res chain seq x y z
N MET A 1 16.16 7.44 1.23
CA MET A 1 14.85 7.13 1.82
C MET A 1 13.81 7.81 0.95
N ARG A 2 12.81 7.07 0.46
CA ARG A 2 11.64 7.69 -0.16
C ARG A 2 10.55 7.81 0.90
N ILE A 3 9.84 8.93 0.94
CA ILE A 3 8.68 9.13 1.80
C ILE A 3 7.47 9.32 0.89
N GLY A 4 6.35 8.70 1.26
CA GLY A 4 5.13 8.68 0.47
C GLY A 4 3.87 8.78 1.30
N TYR A 5 2.72 8.80 0.63
CA TYR A 5 1.41 8.81 1.27
C TYR A 5 0.41 7.95 0.48
N ALA A 6 -0.77 7.77 1.06
CA ALA A 6 -1.77 6.84 0.55
C ALA A 6 -3.02 7.49 -0.08
N CYS A 7 -3.33 7.04 -1.30
CA CYS A 7 -4.59 7.12 -2.03
C CYS A 7 -5.02 8.50 -2.52
N VAL A 8 -5.15 9.47 -1.61
CA VAL A 8 -5.77 10.78 -1.90
C VAL A 8 -4.72 11.88 -1.83
N THR A 9 -4.72 12.77 -2.82
CA THR A 9 -3.92 14.00 -2.80
C THR A 9 -4.84 15.15 -2.40
N ILE A 10 -4.53 15.81 -1.28
CA ILE A 10 -5.29 16.93 -0.74
C ILE A 10 -4.73 18.24 -1.29
N GLY A 11 -5.60 19.11 -1.80
CA GLY A 11 -5.27 20.42 -2.32
C GLY A 11 -5.39 20.51 -3.86
N PRO A 12 -4.61 19.76 -4.64
CA PRO A 12 -4.65 19.82 -6.10
C PRO A 12 -6.03 19.48 -6.68
N GLU A 13 -6.48 20.33 -7.61
CA GLU A 13 -7.75 20.15 -8.32
C GLU A 13 -7.76 18.86 -9.15
N ASP A 14 -8.97 18.31 -9.33
CA ASP A 14 -9.25 17.15 -10.19
C ASP A 14 -8.43 15.88 -9.88
N THR A 15 -7.92 15.72 -8.66
CA THR A 15 -7.23 14.50 -8.20
C THR A 15 -8.14 13.49 -7.51
N GLN A 16 -9.44 13.77 -7.43
CA GLN A 16 -10.42 12.94 -6.74
C GLN A 16 -10.94 11.82 -7.65
N MET A 17 -10.97 10.61 -7.08
CA MET A 17 -11.55 9.44 -7.73
C MET A 17 -13.07 9.47 -7.62
N LYS A 18 -13.75 8.99 -8.65
CA LYS A 18 -15.20 8.86 -8.73
C LYS A 18 -15.60 7.39 -8.80
N THR A 19 -16.79 7.11 -8.32
CA THR A 19 -17.45 5.80 -8.43
C THR A 19 -18.95 6.00 -8.59
N CYS A 20 -19.70 4.92 -8.82
CA CYS A 20 -21.16 4.94 -8.88
C CYS A 20 -21.74 3.81 -8.02
N ARG A 21 -23.05 3.89 -7.76
CA ARG A 21 -23.79 2.76 -7.16
C ARG A 21 -23.95 1.66 -8.20
N GLN A 22 -23.90 0.41 -7.75
CA GLN A 22 -24.11 -0.75 -8.62
C GLN A 22 -25.45 -0.70 -9.39
N SER A 23 -26.51 -0.17 -8.79
CA SER A 23 -27.82 -0.02 -9.46
C SER A 23 -27.78 0.90 -10.68
N ASN A 24 -26.79 1.80 -10.73
CA ASN A 24 -26.66 2.82 -11.77
C ASN A 24 -25.50 2.51 -12.73
N SER A 25 -24.79 1.40 -12.53
CA SER A 25 -23.64 1.06 -13.37
C SER A 25 -24.10 0.66 -14.77
N SER A 26 -23.57 1.34 -15.78
CA SER A 26 -23.64 0.94 -17.19
C SER A 26 -22.22 0.89 -17.75
N GLU A 27 -22.02 0.16 -18.85
CA GLU A 27 -20.71 0.10 -19.51
C GLU A 27 -20.18 1.50 -19.89
N ALA A 28 -21.05 2.37 -20.43
CA ALA A 28 -20.70 3.74 -20.77
C ALA A 28 -20.28 4.56 -19.55
N LEU A 29 -21.04 4.48 -18.45
CA LEU A 29 -20.70 5.20 -17.22
C LEU A 29 -19.41 4.67 -16.60
N LEU A 30 -19.19 3.35 -16.61
CA LEU A 30 -17.96 2.76 -16.09
C LEU A 30 -16.75 3.18 -16.92
N MET A 31 -16.85 3.21 -18.25
CA MET A 31 -15.79 3.74 -19.13
C MET A 31 -15.47 5.21 -18.82
N GLU A 32 -16.48 6.06 -18.64
CA GLU A 32 -16.30 7.46 -18.27
C GLU A 32 -15.60 7.61 -16.91
N LEU A 33 -16.05 6.87 -15.90
CA LEU A 33 -15.47 6.91 -14.55
C LEU A 33 -14.02 6.41 -14.55
N ILE A 34 -13.71 5.34 -15.29
CA ILE A 34 -12.34 4.84 -15.43
C ILE A 34 -11.46 5.90 -16.10
N ALA A 35 -11.92 6.51 -17.19
CA ALA A 35 -11.17 7.58 -17.87
C ALA A 35 -10.89 8.76 -16.92
N HIS A 36 -11.90 9.21 -16.15
CA HIS A 36 -11.76 10.25 -15.14
C HIS A 36 -10.72 9.87 -14.08
N ASN A 37 -10.82 8.65 -13.53
CA ASN A 37 -9.93 8.19 -12.46
C ASN A 37 -8.49 8.00 -12.93
N LEU A 38 -8.27 7.54 -14.16
CA LEU A 38 -6.93 7.46 -14.74
C LEU A 38 -6.32 8.84 -14.98
N ALA A 39 -7.12 9.82 -15.44
CA ALA A 39 -6.67 11.21 -15.55
C ALA A 39 -6.36 11.84 -14.17
N ALA A 40 -7.15 11.49 -13.15
CA ALA A 40 -6.89 11.89 -11.77
C ALA A 40 -5.58 11.29 -11.26
N LEU A 41 -5.35 9.99 -11.47
CA LEU A 41 -4.09 9.32 -11.13
C LEU A 41 -2.91 10.00 -11.83
N ASP A 42 -3.01 10.31 -13.12
CA ASP A 42 -1.96 10.99 -13.87
C ASP A 42 -1.60 12.35 -13.25
N ARG A 43 -2.60 13.15 -12.86
CA ARG A 43 -2.39 14.42 -12.13
C ARG A 43 -1.78 14.21 -10.74
N GLN A 44 -2.15 13.15 -10.02
CA GLN A 44 -1.53 12.80 -8.74
C GLN A 44 -0.04 12.45 -8.93
N ILE A 45 0.31 11.73 -10.00
CA ILE A 45 1.70 11.43 -10.36
C ILE A 45 2.46 12.72 -10.71
N ASP A 46 1.89 13.61 -11.52
CA ASP A 46 2.52 14.91 -11.85
C ASP A 46 2.71 15.79 -10.60
N TYR A 47 1.76 15.79 -9.67
CA TYR A 47 1.91 16.46 -8.37
C TYR A 47 3.06 15.85 -7.55
N ASN A 48 3.11 14.53 -7.46
CA ASN A 48 4.14 13.82 -6.70
C ASN A 48 5.53 14.09 -7.25
N ILE A 49 5.69 14.10 -8.58
CA ILE A 49 6.94 14.43 -9.26
C ILE A 49 7.39 15.84 -8.89
N ARG A 50 6.50 16.84 -9.02
CA ARG A 50 6.81 18.24 -8.68
C ARG A 50 7.24 18.43 -7.23
N ASN A 51 6.64 17.68 -6.31
CA ASN A 51 6.91 17.77 -4.86
C ASN A 51 8.00 16.79 -4.38
N GLY A 52 8.70 16.11 -5.28
CA GLY A 52 9.75 15.15 -4.91
C GLY A 52 9.25 13.91 -4.15
N ILE A 53 7.96 13.62 -4.19
CA ILE A 53 7.33 12.46 -3.55
C ILE A 53 7.54 11.24 -4.44
N ARG A 54 8.46 10.35 -4.03
CA ARG A 54 8.85 9.17 -4.83
C ARG A 54 8.20 7.86 -4.39
N LEU A 55 7.26 7.89 -3.45
CA LEU A 55 6.53 6.73 -3.00
C LEU A 55 5.03 7.05 -2.93
N PHE A 56 4.17 6.21 -3.49
CA PHE A 56 2.73 6.47 -3.50
C PHE A 56 1.91 5.18 -3.44
N ARG A 57 0.83 5.17 -2.64
CA ARG A 57 -0.15 4.06 -2.67
C ARG A 57 -1.32 4.46 -3.55
N ILE A 58 -1.48 3.79 -4.68
CA ILE A 58 -2.60 4.00 -5.61
C ILE A 58 -3.88 3.47 -4.94
N SER A 59 -4.97 4.22 -5.08
CA SER A 59 -6.27 3.83 -4.52
C SER A 59 -6.82 2.57 -5.21
N SER A 60 -7.40 1.66 -4.44
CA SER A 60 -8.16 0.51 -4.98
C SER A 60 -9.39 0.96 -5.77
N ASP A 61 -9.90 2.18 -5.57
CA ASP A 61 -11.04 2.74 -6.28
C ASP A 61 -10.72 3.20 -7.72
N LEU A 62 -9.46 3.06 -8.17
CA LEU A 62 -9.01 3.50 -9.50
C LEU A 62 -9.93 2.98 -10.60
N ILE A 63 -10.26 1.69 -10.56
CA ILE A 63 -11.22 1.06 -11.46
C ILE A 63 -12.48 0.71 -10.64
N PRO A 64 -13.60 1.42 -10.82
CA PRO A 64 -14.85 1.10 -10.14
C PRO A 64 -15.24 -0.36 -10.37
N PHE A 65 -15.49 -1.07 -9.27
CA PHE A 65 -15.83 -2.50 -9.28
C PHE A 65 -14.77 -3.40 -9.98
N GLY A 66 -13.48 -3.01 -9.97
CA GLY A 66 -12.43 -3.67 -10.76
C GLY A 66 -12.25 -5.18 -10.53
N SER A 67 -12.64 -5.68 -9.36
CA SER A 67 -12.62 -7.11 -8.99
C SER A 67 -14.01 -7.76 -8.94
N SER A 68 -15.07 -6.97 -9.16
CA SER A 68 -16.47 -7.39 -9.02
C SER A 68 -17.08 -7.73 -10.39
N PRO A 69 -17.99 -8.72 -10.46
CA PRO A 69 -18.67 -9.11 -11.71
C PRO A 69 -19.57 -8.01 -12.31
N VAL A 70 -19.76 -6.90 -11.58
CA VAL A 70 -20.44 -5.68 -12.05
C VAL A 70 -19.66 -5.02 -13.19
N ASN A 71 -18.33 -5.01 -13.13
CA ASN A 71 -17.49 -4.45 -14.18
C ASN A 71 -16.93 -5.58 -15.05
N ARG A 72 -17.49 -5.71 -16.26
CA ARG A 72 -17.08 -6.72 -17.25
C ARG A 72 -16.18 -6.14 -18.35
N LEU A 73 -15.84 -4.86 -18.25
CA LEU A 73 -15.08 -4.16 -19.27
C LEU A 73 -13.64 -4.69 -19.31
N PRO A 74 -13.06 -4.91 -20.49
CA PRO A 74 -11.64 -5.20 -20.65
C PRO A 74 -10.82 -3.91 -20.52
N TRP A 75 -10.98 -3.17 -19.43
CA TRP A 75 -10.45 -1.81 -19.23
C TRP A 75 -8.93 -1.73 -19.40
N TRP A 76 -8.20 -2.79 -19.07
CA TRP A 76 -6.74 -2.85 -19.25
C TRP A 76 -6.32 -2.80 -20.73
N LYS A 77 -7.19 -3.25 -21.64
CA LYS A 77 -6.99 -3.12 -23.09
C LYS A 77 -7.50 -1.78 -23.58
N SER A 78 -8.71 -1.39 -23.17
CA SER A 78 -9.32 -0.14 -23.62
C SER A 78 -8.53 1.11 -23.21
N PHE A 79 -7.79 1.04 -22.11
CA PHE A 79 -6.96 2.12 -21.58
C PHE A 79 -5.46 1.79 -21.56
N GLU A 80 -5.01 0.84 -22.40
CA GLU A 80 -3.61 0.39 -22.44
C GLU A 80 -2.63 1.56 -22.63
N GLN A 81 -2.92 2.47 -23.57
CA GLN A 81 -2.07 3.63 -23.83
C GLN A 81 -2.03 4.60 -22.65
N THR A 82 -3.17 4.85 -22.00
CA THR A 82 -3.24 5.72 -20.82
C THR A 82 -2.45 5.13 -19.65
N LEU A 83 -2.67 3.85 -19.36
CA LEU A 83 -1.98 3.14 -18.27
C LEU A 83 -0.47 3.10 -18.50
N SER A 84 -0.02 2.70 -19.69
CA SER A 84 1.41 2.65 -20.03
C SER A 84 2.07 4.03 -20.03
N GLY A 85 1.34 5.09 -20.41
CA GLY A 85 1.80 6.48 -20.28
C GLY A 85 2.07 6.88 -18.82
N ILE A 86 1.13 6.59 -17.91
CA ILE A 86 1.30 6.83 -16.46
C ILE A 86 2.47 6.00 -15.92
N GLY A 87 2.55 4.73 -16.30
CA GLY A 87 3.65 3.83 -15.98
C GLY A 87 5.02 4.38 -16.37
N THR A 88 5.13 4.89 -17.59
CA THR A 88 6.35 5.51 -18.11
C THR A 88 6.76 6.71 -17.25
N LYS A 89 5.81 7.57 -16.83
CA LYS A 89 6.10 8.69 -15.92
C LYS A 89 6.61 8.22 -14.56
N ILE A 90 5.98 7.19 -13.99
CA ILE A 90 6.39 6.59 -12.70
C ILE A 90 7.85 6.12 -12.78
N CYS A 91 8.18 5.32 -13.81
CA CYS A 91 9.52 4.78 -14.01
C CYS A 91 10.56 5.88 -14.26
N ALA A 92 10.26 6.83 -15.16
CA ALA A 92 11.19 7.90 -15.55
C ALA A 92 11.58 8.81 -14.37
N ASN A 93 10.73 8.93 -13.36
CA ASN A 93 10.96 9.77 -12.18
C ASN A 93 11.40 8.97 -10.94
N GLY A 94 11.72 7.68 -11.10
CA GLY A 94 12.19 6.83 -10.01
C GLY A 94 11.17 6.68 -8.86
N MET A 95 9.89 6.82 -9.18
CA MET A 95 8.79 6.62 -8.23
C MET A 95 8.54 5.12 -8.03
N ARG A 96 8.13 4.77 -6.82
CA ARG A 96 7.65 3.44 -6.47
C ARG A 96 6.20 3.53 -6.03
N VAL A 97 5.38 2.62 -6.54
CA VAL A 97 3.96 2.56 -6.19
C VAL A 97 3.59 1.24 -5.55
N SER A 98 2.53 1.27 -4.77
CA SER A 98 1.92 0.06 -4.19
C SER A 98 0.41 0.20 -4.21
N MET A 99 -0.29 -0.90 -3.95
CA MET A 99 -1.70 -0.89 -3.62
C MET A 99 -1.94 -1.70 -2.35
N HIS A 100 -3.04 -1.43 -1.67
CA HIS A 100 -3.44 -2.19 -0.48
C HIS A 100 -4.94 -2.46 -0.56
N PRO A 101 -5.35 -3.67 -0.98
CA PRO A 101 -6.73 -4.13 -0.89
C PRO A 101 -7.36 -3.84 0.47
N GLY A 102 -8.64 -3.53 0.48
CA GLY A 102 -9.37 -3.24 1.73
C GLY A 102 -9.54 -4.47 2.63
N GLN A 103 -10.12 -4.24 3.81
CA GLN A 103 -10.36 -5.26 4.85
C GLN A 103 -11.19 -6.49 4.43
N TYR A 104 -11.85 -6.45 3.27
CA TYR A 104 -12.66 -7.56 2.75
C TYR A 104 -11.85 -8.57 1.94
N THR A 105 -10.60 -8.28 1.62
CA THR A 105 -9.69 -9.17 0.89
C THR A 105 -9.02 -10.10 1.89
N VAL A 106 -9.70 -11.19 2.24
CA VAL A 106 -9.29 -12.11 3.32
C VAL A 106 -8.96 -13.49 2.76
N LEU A 107 -7.68 -13.72 2.48
CA LEU A 107 -7.20 -14.92 1.79
C LEU A 107 -7.30 -16.20 2.65
N ASN A 108 -7.26 -16.07 3.97
CA ASN A 108 -7.27 -17.20 4.91
C ASN A 108 -8.67 -17.55 5.47
N SER A 109 -9.72 -16.97 4.89
CA SER A 109 -11.11 -17.23 5.26
C SER A 109 -11.48 -18.71 5.12
N PRO A 110 -12.26 -19.29 6.05
CA PRO A 110 -12.81 -20.63 5.89
C PRO A 110 -13.91 -20.69 4.82
N ASP A 111 -14.53 -19.55 4.49
CA ASP A 111 -15.56 -19.45 3.44
C ASP A 111 -14.92 -19.40 2.05
N PRO A 112 -15.13 -20.41 1.19
CA PRO A 112 -14.58 -20.44 -0.16
C PRO A 112 -14.98 -19.25 -1.03
N GLY A 113 -16.18 -18.70 -0.86
CA GLY A 113 -16.66 -17.55 -1.63
C GLY A 113 -15.95 -16.25 -1.24
N VAL A 114 -15.54 -16.11 0.03
CA VAL A 114 -14.67 -15.00 0.47
C VAL A 114 -13.29 -15.14 -0.16
N VAL A 115 -12.72 -16.35 -0.17
CA VAL A 115 -11.42 -16.61 -0.78
C VAL A 115 -11.44 -16.33 -2.28
N GLU A 116 -12.48 -16.76 -3.01
CA GLU A 116 -12.64 -16.49 -4.44
C GLU A 116 -12.64 -14.98 -4.73
N ARG A 117 -13.41 -14.20 -3.96
CA ARG A 117 -13.43 -12.74 -4.09
C ARG A 117 -12.10 -12.10 -3.72
N ALA A 118 -11.40 -12.62 -2.70
CA ALA A 118 -10.07 -12.12 -2.34
C ALA A 118 -9.04 -12.37 -3.47
N VAL A 119 -9.09 -13.55 -4.12
CA VAL A 119 -8.24 -13.86 -5.27
C VAL A 119 -8.56 -12.96 -6.46
N ALA A 120 -9.85 -12.73 -6.74
CA ALA A 120 -10.28 -11.80 -7.78
C ALA A 120 -9.79 -10.37 -7.51
N ASP A 121 -9.84 -9.94 -6.25
CA ASP A 121 -9.37 -8.63 -5.83
C ASP A 121 -7.85 -8.48 -5.95
N LEU A 122 -7.08 -9.45 -5.50
CA LEU A 122 -5.62 -9.47 -5.69
C LEU A 122 -5.24 -9.50 -7.18
N THR A 123 -6.00 -10.23 -8.00
CA THR A 123 -5.79 -10.29 -9.46
C THR A 123 -6.07 -8.93 -10.12
N TYR A 124 -7.11 -8.22 -9.66
CA TYR A 124 -7.39 -6.84 -10.10
C TYR A 124 -6.21 -5.91 -9.81
N HIS A 125 -5.71 -5.90 -8.58
CA HIS A 125 -4.60 -5.04 -8.18
C HIS A 125 -3.32 -5.37 -8.97
N CYS A 126 -3.04 -6.66 -9.20
CA CYS A 126 -1.94 -7.10 -10.06
C CYS A 126 -2.12 -6.57 -11.48
N ARG A 127 -3.33 -6.67 -12.05
CA ARG A 127 -3.62 -6.20 -13.40
C ARG A 127 -3.49 -4.70 -13.56
N VAL A 128 -3.79 -3.91 -12.53
CA VAL A 128 -3.50 -2.46 -12.54
C VAL A 128 -2.00 -2.22 -12.67
N LEU A 129 -1.18 -2.89 -11.84
CA LEU A 129 0.27 -2.74 -11.89
C LEU A 129 0.88 -3.25 -13.20
N ASP A 130 0.35 -4.34 -13.75
CA ASP A 130 0.73 -4.87 -15.07
C ASP A 130 0.36 -3.89 -16.20
N GLY A 131 -0.84 -3.28 -16.16
CA GLY A 131 -1.27 -2.29 -17.14
C GLY A 131 -0.41 -1.02 -17.12
N LEU A 132 0.10 -0.65 -15.95
CA LEU A 132 1.10 0.41 -15.80
C LEU A 132 2.51 -0.03 -16.26
N GLY A 133 2.72 -1.29 -16.69
CA GLY A 133 4.02 -1.79 -17.13
C GLY A 133 5.08 -1.82 -16.02
N LEU A 134 4.66 -2.00 -14.77
CA LEU A 134 5.53 -1.91 -13.59
C LEU A 134 6.06 -3.28 -13.16
N ASP A 135 7.32 -3.33 -12.71
CA ASP A 135 7.98 -4.56 -12.31
C ASP A 135 7.54 -5.06 -10.90
N LYS A 136 8.25 -6.08 -10.39
CA LYS A 136 7.96 -6.71 -9.10
C LYS A 136 8.28 -5.81 -7.90
N GLN A 137 8.96 -4.67 -8.06
CA GLN A 137 9.21 -3.75 -6.96
C GLN A 137 7.94 -3.03 -6.50
N HIS A 138 6.90 -3.03 -7.33
CA HIS A 138 5.61 -2.43 -7.05
C HIS A 138 4.69 -3.45 -6.39
N LYS A 139 4.35 -3.22 -5.13
CA LYS A 139 3.79 -4.25 -4.24
C LYS A 139 2.29 -4.11 -3.99
N ILE A 140 1.66 -5.23 -3.68
CA ILE A 140 0.29 -5.37 -3.18
C ILE A 140 0.41 -5.77 -1.71
N VAL A 141 -0.03 -4.90 -0.80
CA VAL A 141 0.08 -5.10 0.64
C VAL A 141 -1.15 -5.81 1.17
N LEU A 142 -0.99 -6.85 1.97
CA LEU A 142 -2.09 -7.67 2.47
C LEU A 142 -1.86 -8.06 3.94
N HIS A 143 -2.87 -7.83 4.78
CA HIS A 143 -2.91 -8.45 6.11
C HIS A 143 -3.21 -9.95 6.00
N VAL A 144 -2.73 -10.75 6.96
CA VAL A 144 -2.91 -12.21 6.94
C VAL A 144 -4.40 -12.60 6.95
N GLY A 145 -5.23 -11.86 7.70
CA GLY A 145 -6.68 -12.03 7.75
C GLY A 145 -7.20 -12.31 9.16
N GLY A 146 -8.14 -13.26 9.30
CA GLY A 146 -8.75 -13.59 10.60
C GLY A 146 -8.06 -14.78 11.30
N VAL A 147 -8.23 -14.92 12.63
CA VAL A 147 -7.76 -16.10 13.38
C VAL A 147 -8.75 -17.26 13.40
N TYR A 148 -10.04 -16.99 13.23
CA TYR A 148 -11.12 -18.00 13.15
C TYR A 148 -11.02 -19.11 14.22
N GLN A 149 -10.89 -18.70 15.49
CA GLN A 149 -10.76 -19.55 16.70
C GLN A 149 -9.43 -20.31 16.84
N GLU A 150 -8.83 -20.77 15.74
CA GLU A 150 -7.60 -21.57 15.71
C GLU A 150 -6.53 -20.89 14.83
N LYS A 151 -5.64 -20.14 15.48
CA LYS A 151 -4.66 -19.28 14.78
C LYS A 151 -3.73 -20.07 13.86
N GLU A 152 -3.19 -21.20 14.32
CA GLU A 152 -2.31 -22.01 13.47
C GLU A 152 -3.07 -22.59 12.27
N ALA A 153 -4.32 -23.06 12.46
CA ALA A 153 -5.13 -23.53 11.34
C ALA A 153 -5.42 -22.40 10.33
N ALA A 154 -5.60 -21.17 10.79
CA ALA A 154 -5.76 -20.00 9.92
C ALA A 154 -4.48 -19.67 9.15
N VAL A 155 -3.31 -19.80 9.78
CA VAL A 155 -2.01 -19.67 9.11
C VAL A 155 -1.82 -20.75 8.04
N GLN A 156 -2.15 -22.01 8.33
CA GLN A 156 -2.04 -23.09 7.33
C GLN A 156 -2.95 -22.82 6.12
N ARG A 157 -4.18 -22.35 6.36
CA ARG A 157 -5.07 -21.92 5.26
C ARG A 157 -4.44 -20.79 4.44
N PHE A 158 -3.89 -19.77 5.09
CA PHE A 158 -3.20 -18.68 4.39
C PHE A 158 -2.11 -19.22 3.47
N LEU A 159 -1.22 -20.08 3.98
CA LEU A 159 -0.08 -20.61 3.23
C LEU A 159 -0.51 -21.43 2.01
N ILE A 160 -1.48 -22.34 2.18
CA ILE A 160 -2.03 -23.15 1.09
C ILE A 160 -2.64 -22.25 0.01
N ARG A 161 -3.44 -21.25 0.41
CA ARG A 161 -4.11 -20.35 -0.54
C ARG A 161 -3.13 -19.39 -1.22
N CYS A 162 -2.14 -18.89 -0.48
CA CYS A 162 -1.07 -18.07 -1.02
C CYS A 162 -0.25 -18.82 -2.08
N GLN A 163 0.05 -20.10 -1.84
CA GLN A 163 0.78 -20.92 -2.82
C GLN A 163 -0.02 -21.13 -4.11
N ALA A 164 -1.36 -21.20 -3.99
CA ALA A 164 -2.27 -21.37 -5.12
C ALA A 164 -2.58 -20.07 -5.89
N LEU A 165 -2.10 -18.91 -5.44
CA LEU A 165 -2.26 -17.66 -6.18
C LEU A 165 -1.51 -17.71 -7.52
N PRO A 166 -2.02 -17.01 -8.56
CA PRO A 166 -1.25 -16.78 -9.78
C PRO A 166 0.13 -16.20 -9.45
N GLU A 167 1.17 -16.66 -10.16
CA GLU A 167 2.55 -16.28 -9.89
C GLU A 167 2.76 -14.76 -9.91
N ALA A 168 2.19 -14.07 -10.91
CA ALA A 168 2.27 -12.62 -11.04
C ALA A 168 1.68 -11.85 -9.83
N VAL A 169 0.66 -12.42 -9.18
CA VAL A 169 0.09 -11.86 -7.95
C VAL A 169 1.05 -12.11 -6.78
N ARG A 170 1.51 -13.36 -6.63
CA ARG A 170 2.42 -13.77 -5.54
C ARG A 170 3.74 -12.98 -5.56
N ASP A 171 4.27 -12.71 -6.75
CA ASP A 171 5.49 -11.92 -6.97
C ASP A 171 5.39 -10.48 -6.45
N ARG A 172 4.17 -9.93 -6.36
CA ARG A 172 3.93 -8.58 -5.87
C ARG A 172 3.36 -8.55 -4.46
N LEU A 173 2.97 -9.69 -3.91
CA LEU A 173 2.32 -9.75 -2.60
C LEU A 173 3.34 -9.52 -1.48
N VAL A 174 2.98 -8.69 -0.51
CA VAL A 174 3.73 -8.50 0.73
C VAL A 174 2.77 -8.50 1.92
N LEU A 175 3.25 -9.03 3.05
CA LEU A 175 2.47 -9.12 4.29
C LEU A 175 2.62 -7.87 5.14
N GLU A 176 1.65 -7.59 6.00
CA GLU A 176 1.72 -6.50 6.98
C GLU A 176 1.19 -6.97 8.33
N ASN A 177 1.89 -6.63 9.42
CA ASN A 177 1.39 -6.85 10.79
C ASN A 177 0.17 -5.97 11.08
N ASP A 178 -0.74 -6.47 11.90
CA ASP A 178 -2.01 -5.79 12.20
C ASP A 178 -2.22 -5.53 13.70
N ASP A 179 -3.21 -4.70 14.01
CA ASP A 179 -3.50 -4.20 15.35
C ASP A 179 -4.25 -5.19 16.25
N ARG A 180 -4.47 -6.45 15.83
CA ARG A 180 -5.37 -7.38 16.56
C ARG A 180 -4.98 -8.85 16.54
N SER A 181 -4.70 -9.40 15.37
CA SER A 181 -4.68 -10.83 15.06
C SER A 181 -3.27 -11.35 14.87
N TYR A 182 -2.44 -10.63 14.11
CA TYR A 182 -1.10 -11.06 13.72
C TYR A 182 -0.09 -9.96 14.01
N HIS A 183 0.64 -10.12 15.12
CA HIS A 183 1.72 -9.22 15.51
C HIS A 183 2.98 -9.46 14.65
N THR A 184 4.04 -8.72 14.93
CA THR A 184 5.28 -8.74 14.13
C THR A 184 5.94 -10.12 14.06
N GLY A 185 6.08 -10.84 15.19
CA GLY A 185 6.56 -12.23 15.21
C GLY A 185 5.74 -13.22 14.37
N ASP A 186 4.40 -13.13 14.39
CA ASP A 186 3.55 -13.99 13.56
C ASP A 186 3.81 -13.75 12.08
N VAL A 187 3.80 -12.49 11.67
CA VAL A 187 3.99 -12.11 10.27
C VAL A 187 5.36 -12.51 9.76
N LEU A 188 6.41 -12.38 10.58
CA LEU A 188 7.75 -12.86 10.24
C LEU A 188 7.80 -14.38 10.05
N ALA A 189 7.12 -15.14 10.92
CA ALA A 189 7.04 -16.59 10.79
C ALA A 189 6.30 -17.00 9.51
N ILE A 190 5.19 -16.32 9.18
CA ILE A 190 4.40 -16.59 7.97
C ILE A 190 5.17 -16.18 6.72
N ALA A 191 5.84 -15.02 6.73
CA ALA A 191 6.70 -14.54 5.65
C ALA A 191 7.83 -15.53 5.35
N SER A 192 8.50 -16.03 6.39
CA SER A 192 9.54 -17.06 6.27
C SER A 192 9.02 -18.34 5.60
N ARG A 193 7.83 -18.82 6.01
CA ARG A 193 7.22 -20.06 5.47
C ARG A 193 6.65 -19.90 4.06
N SER A 194 6.17 -18.70 3.70
CA SER A 194 5.59 -18.41 2.39
C SER A 194 6.60 -17.91 1.36
N GLY A 195 7.76 -17.41 1.81
CA GLY A 195 8.75 -16.73 0.98
C GLY A 195 8.34 -15.32 0.53
N LEU A 196 7.28 -14.76 1.12
CA LEU A 196 6.82 -13.40 0.84
C LEU A 196 7.62 -12.36 1.66
N PRO A 197 7.84 -11.15 1.12
CA PRO A 197 8.31 -10.03 1.93
C PRO A 197 7.24 -9.55 2.91
N ALA A 198 7.67 -8.88 3.99
CA ALA A 198 6.80 -8.28 4.98
C ALA A 198 7.09 -6.79 5.19
N ILE A 199 6.04 -5.99 5.34
CA ILE A 199 6.03 -4.58 5.73
C ILE A 199 5.79 -4.50 7.23
N TYR A 200 6.64 -3.75 7.91
CA TYR A 200 6.43 -3.37 9.29
C TYR A 200 5.55 -2.11 9.35
N ASP A 201 4.44 -2.19 10.08
CA ASP A 201 3.64 -1.04 10.50
C ASP A 201 3.88 -0.76 12.00
N ASN A 202 4.33 0.45 12.30
CA ASN A 202 4.71 0.83 13.66
C ASN A 202 3.52 1.06 14.59
N LEU A 203 2.38 1.54 14.09
CA LEU A 203 1.22 1.82 14.94
C LEU A 203 0.49 0.52 15.25
N HIS A 204 0.41 -0.41 14.31
CA HIS A 204 -0.09 -1.75 14.57
C HIS A 204 0.75 -2.47 15.62
N ASP A 205 2.09 -2.40 15.54
CA ASP A 205 2.99 -3.00 16.56
C ASP A 205 2.84 -2.32 17.94
N GLN A 206 2.56 -1.01 17.99
CA GLN A 206 2.26 -0.34 19.27
C GLN A 206 0.95 -0.83 19.91
N VAL A 207 -0.05 -1.19 19.10
CA VAL A 207 -1.37 -1.61 19.57
C VAL A 207 -1.41 -3.11 19.88
N ASN A 208 -0.72 -3.91 19.07
CA ASN A 208 -0.62 -5.36 19.18
C ASN A 208 0.86 -5.79 19.18
N PRO A 209 1.59 -5.48 20.26
CA PRO A 209 3.02 -5.73 20.33
C PRO A 209 3.32 -7.23 20.40
N ASP A 210 4.39 -7.64 19.73
CA ASP A 210 4.95 -8.96 19.94
C ASP A 210 5.58 -9.04 21.35
N PRO A 211 5.11 -9.95 22.22
CA PRO A 211 5.65 -10.10 23.58
C PRO A 211 7.12 -10.54 23.60
N ALA A 212 7.64 -11.09 22.51
CA ALA A 212 9.04 -11.49 22.35
C ALA A 212 9.89 -10.45 21.61
N SER A 213 9.36 -9.24 21.35
CA SER A 213 10.06 -8.20 20.59
C SER A 213 11.36 -7.75 21.28
N GLU A 214 12.45 -7.72 20.52
CA GLU A 214 13.75 -7.17 20.92
C GLU A 214 13.84 -5.64 20.68
N GLY A 215 12.72 -5.00 20.34
CA GLY A 215 12.60 -3.58 20.07
C GLY A 215 12.56 -3.21 18.58
N VAL A 216 12.06 -2.01 18.30
CA VAL A 216 11.72 -1.53 16.94
C VAL A 216 12.86 -1.68 15.94
N LYS A 217 14.11 -1.38 16.34
CA LYS A 217 15.27 -1.47 15.44
C LYS A 217 15.54 -2.89 14.95
N GLU A 218 15.45 -3.89 15.83
CA GLU A 218 15.69 -5.28 15.47
C GLU A 218 14.49 -5.87 14.72
N VAL A 219 13.27 -5.48 15.07
CA VAL A 219 12.07 -5.82 14.28
C VAL A 219 12.20 -5.30 12.84
N ILE A 220 12.55 -4.03 12.65
CA ILE A 220 12.74 -3.45 11.30
C ILE A 220 13.82 -4.22 10.52
N ARG A 221 14.92 -4.61 11.17
CA ARG A 221 15.97 -5.43 10.54
C ARG A 221 15.46 -6.81 10.15
N ALA A 222 14.69 -7.47 11.01
CA ALA A 222 14.09 -8.77 10.73
C ALA A 222 13.14 -8.71 9.54
N PHE A 223 12.25 -7.70 9.50
CA PHE A 223 11.38 -7.44 8.35
C PHE A 223 12.21 -7.17 7.09
N GLY A 224 13.29 -6.39 7.19
CA GLY A 224 14.17 -6.08 6.06
C GLY A 224 14.82 -7.31 5.42
N ARG A 225 15.13 -8.36 6.21
CA ARG A 225 15.67 -9.64 5.70
C ARG A 225 14.69 -10.43 4.84
N THR A 226 13.40 -10.12 4.91
CA THR A 226 12.38 -10.76 4.06
C THR A 226 12.36 -10.20 2.63
N TRP A 227 12.98 -9.04 2.39
CA TRP A 227 13.01 -8.38 1.08
C TRP A 227 14.22 -8.83 0.26
N LYS A 228 13.97 -9.23 -0.99
CA LYS A 228 15.00 -9.58 -1.98
C LYS A 228 15.29 -8.40 -2.89
N LYS A 229 16.36 -8.52 -3.69
CA LYS A 229 16.76 -7.47 -4.66
C LYS A 229 15.65 -7.12 -5.65
N GLU A 230 14.90 -8.12 -6.14
CA GLU A 230 13.78 -7.94 -7.06
C GLU A 230 12.56 -7.25 -6.43
N ASP A 231 12.45 -7.26 -5.10
CA ASP A 231 11.37 -6.58 -4.39
C ASP A 231 11.62 -5.07 -4.26
N GLY A 232 12.87 -4.62 -4.45
CA GLY A 232 13.30 -3.26 -4.19
C GLY A 232 13.65 -3.01 -2.71
N PRO A 233 13.86 -1.75 -2.30
CA PRO A 233 14.14 -1.42 -0.90
C PRO A 233 13.05 -1.91 0.05
N GLN A 234 13.39 -2.15 1.33
CA GLN A 234 12.38 -2.44 2.34
C GLN A 234 11.36 -1.29 2.39
N LYS A 235 10.07 -1.64 2.42
CA LYS A 235 8.98 -0.70 2.66
C LYS A 235 8.45 -0.87 4.08
N ILE A 236 8.16 0.25 4.73
CA ILE A 236 7.50 0.30 6.04
C ILE A 236 6.28 1.23 5.98
N HIS A 237 5.32 0.97 6.85
CA HIS A 237 4.20 1.87 7.10
C HIS A 237 4.47 2.63 8.40
N TYR A 238 4.29 3.94 8.34
CA TYR A 238 4.45 4.82 9.49
C TYR A 238 3.15 5.59 9.76
N SER A 239 2.65 5.46 10.97
CA SER A 239 1.51 6.20 11.50
C SER A 239 1.76 6.61 12.95
N GLN A 240 0.91 7.50 13.44
CA GLN A 240 0.88 7.93 14.82
C GLN A 240 -0.54 7.85 15.34
N GLN A 241 -0.69 7.49 16.61
CA GLN A 241 -1.98 7.42 17.28
C GLN A 241 -2.63 8.81 17.34
N ASP A 242 -3.90 8.88 16.98
CA ASP A 242 -4.76 10.01 17.28
C ASP A 242 -5.10 9.98 18.79
N PRO A 243 -4.65 10.98 19.58
CA PRO A 243 -4.79 10.95 21.04
C PRO A 243 -6.24 11.01 21.51
N GLU A 244 -7.18 11.43 20.66
CA GLU A 244 -8.60 11.58 20.99
C GLU A 244 -9.45 10.38 20.53
N LYS A 245 -8.85 9.40 19.87
CA LYS A 245 -9.57 8.25 19.31
C LYS A 245 -9.05 6.93 19.86
N LYS A 246 -9.79 5.85 19.58
CA LYS A 246 -9.41 4.49 19.96
C LYS A 246 -8.02 4.11 19.43
N ALA A 247 -7.36 3.19 20.12
CA ALA A 247 -6.09 2.59 19.70
C ALA A 247 -6.15 2.13 18.23
N GLY A 248 -5.08 2.41 17.48
CA GLY A 248 -4.95 2.15 16.04
C GLY A 248 -5.52 3.24 15.14
N SER A 249 -6.11 4.31 15.70
CA SER A 249 -6.62 5.41 14.88
C SER A 249 -5.48 6.32 14.42
N HIS A 250 -5.34 6.53 13.12
CA HIS A 250 -4.30 7.39 12.56
C HIS A 250 -4.56 8.87 12.89
N SER A 251 -3.50 9.57 13.29
CA SER A 251 -3.51 11.00 13.60
C SER A 251 -3.92 11.87 12.40
N ALA A 252 -4.32 13.12 12.69
CA ALA A 252 -4.66 14.10 11.67
C ALA A 252 -3.44 14.45 10.78
N SER A 253 -2.26 14.60 11.40
CA SER A 253 -0.99 14.94 10.77
C SER A 253 0.17 14.26 11.53
N ILE A 254 1.31 14.08 10.86
CA ILE A 254 2.51 13.52 11.49
C ILE A 254 3.20 14.58 12.37
N ALA A 255 3.30 14.34 13.68
CA ALA A 255 4.15 15.10 14.57
C ALA A 255 5.62 14.87 14.20
N ILE A 256 6.33 15.94 13.85
CA ILE A 256 7.61 15.82 13.15
C ILE A 256 8.73 15.28 14.04
N ASP A 257 8.79 15.66 15.32
CA ASP A 257 9.84 15.21 16.24
C ASP A 257 9.82 13.69 16.42
N ALA A 258 8.63 13.12 16.67
CA ALA A 258 8.45 11.67 16.78
C ALA A 258 8.77 10.93 15.46
N PHE A 259 8.56 11.57 14.30
CA PHE A 259 8.98 11.01 13.03
C PHE A 259 10.51 11.03 12.87
N LEU A 260 11.16 12.13 13.23
CA LEU A 260 12.63 12.22 13.19
C LEU A 260 13.28 11.20 14.14
N ASP A 261 12.77 11.06 15.36
CA ASP A 261 13.22 10.03 16.31
C ASP A 261 13.07 8.61 15.75
N PHE A 262 11.98 8.35 15.05
CA PHE A 262 11.79 7.09 14.35
C PHE A 262 12.81 6.90 13.22
N THR A 263 13.11 7.93 12.43
CA THR A 263 14.09 7.83 11.33
C THR A 263 15.51 7.51 11.82
N VAL A 264 15.87 7.94 13.04
CA VAL A 264 17.17 7.60 13.67
C VAL A 264 17.27 6.10 13.99
N GLN A 265 16.14 5.42 14.22
CA GLN A 265 16.10 3.98 14.51
C GLN A 265 16.24 3.10 13.25
N LEU A 266 16.09 3.68 12.05
CA LEU A 266 16.20 2.94 10.80
C LEU A 266 17.63 2.41 10.60
N PRO A 267 17.81 1.14 10.16
CA PRO A 267 19.13 0.55 9.96
C PRO A 267 19.95 1.17 8.82
N GLY A 268 19.35 2.08 8.03
CA GLY A 268 20.01 2.83 6.97
C GLY A 268 19.02 3.71 6.20
N ARG A 269 19.52 4.44 5.20
CA ARG A 269 18.69 5.35 4.39
C ARG A 269 18.03 4.68 3.18
N ASN A 270 18.26 3.38 2.94
CA ASN A 270 17.64 2.64 1.83
C ASN A 270 16.35 1.94 2.26
N ILE A 271 15.41 2.73 2.81
CA ILE A 271 14.08 2.30 3.23
C ILE A 271 13.06 3.27 2.61
N ASP A 272 11.92 2.72 2.21
CA ASP A 272 10.78 3.47 1.71
C ASP A 272 9.71 3.55 2.81
N VAL A 273 9.27 4.76 3.15
CA VAL A 273 8.34 5.02 4.27
C VAL A 273 7.01 5.54 3.74
N MET A 274 5.97 4.72 3.89
CA MET A 274 4.60 5.10 3.54
C MET A 274 3.94 5.74 4.77
N LEU A 275 3.53 7.00 4.66
CA LEU A 275 2.78 7.68 5.71
C LEU A 275 1.29 7.32 5.61
N GLU A 276 0.78 6.77 6.70
CA GLU A 276 -0.60 6.33 6.88
C GLU A 276 -1.34 7.37 7.72
N VAL A 277 -1.56 8.57 7.18
CA VAL A 277 -2.07 9.74 7.92
C VAL A 277 -3.30 10.35 7.24
N LYS A 278 -4.07 11.20 7.94
CA LYS A 278 -5.29 11.81 7.38
C LYS A 278 -5.01 12.95 6.40
N ASP A 279 -3.97 13.77 6.63
CA ASP A 279 -3.58 14.90 5.77
C ASP A 279 -2.67 14.55 4.58
N LYS A 280 -2.40 13.25 4.38
CA LYS A 280 -1.86 12.68 3.14
C LYS A 280 -0.53 13.30 2.69
N ASN A 281 -0.53 13.88 1.48
CA ASN A 281 0.61 14.54 0.86
C ASN A 281 1.18 15.66 1.71
N LEU A 282 0.36 16.35 2.52
CA LEU A 282 0.84 17.45 3.35
C LEU A 282 1.87 16.96 4.39
N SER A 283 1.59 15.87 5.08
CA SER A 283 2.59 15.22 5.95
C SER A 283 3.75 14.64 5.18
N ALA A 284 3.54 14.12 3.97
CA ALA A 284 4.64 13.60 3.15
C ALA A 284 5.63 14.70 2.77
N VAL A 285 5.16 15.83 2.25
CA VAL A 285 5.99 16.99 1.93
C VAL A 285 6.72 17.50 3.17
N LYS A 286 6.00 17.68 4.29
CA LYS A 286 6.59 18.08 5.57
C LYS A 286 7.73 17.16 6.00
N CYS A 287 7.50 15.84 5.99
CA CYS A 287 8.50 14.85 6.39
C CYS A 287 9.70 14.80 5.43
N ILE A 288 9.46 15.01 4.12
CA ILE A 288 10.54 15.11 3.12
C ILE A 288 11.43 16.32 3.42
N LEU A 289 10.85 17.50 3.60
CA LEU A 289 11.58 18.75 3.84
C LEU A 289 12.41 18.70 5.13
N CYS A 290 11.93 18.02 6.15
CA CYS A 290 12.62 17.87 7.44
C CYS A 290 13.69 16.75 7.45
N THR A 291 13.70 15.84 6.47
CA THR A 291 14.68 14.73 6.40
C THR A 291 15.74 14.92 5.30
N GLN A 292 15.59 15.95 4.48
CA GLN A 292 16.57 16.37 3.48
C GLN A 292 17.55 17.39 4.06
N SER A 293 18.79 17.37 3.57
CA SER A 293 19.79 18.38 3.85
C SER A 293 19.69 19.53 2.84
N GLY A 294 19.74 20.78 3.31
CA GLY A 294 19.85 21.94 2.42
C GLY A 294 18.53 22.49 1.88
N THR A 295 17.41 22.22 2.57
CA THR A 295 16.09 22.81 2.30
C THR A 295 16.16 24.33 2.29
N LYS A 296 15.61 24.97 1.25
CA LYS A 296 15.60 26.43 1.05
C LYS A 296 14.16 26.96 1.15
N ILE A 297 14.01 28.25 1.42
CA ILE A 297 12.69 28.89 1.53
C ILE A 297 11.85 28.73 0.26
N LYS A 298 12.48 28.80 -0.92
CA LYS A 298 11.81 28.59 -2.21
C LYS A 298 11.17 27.20 -2.33
N ASP A 299 11.69 26.18 -1.63
CA ASP A 299 11.15 24.83 -1.65
C ASP A 299 9.81 24.73 -0.87
N LEU A 300 9.41 25.81 -0.18
CA LEU A 300 8.11 25.95 0.49
C LEU A 300 7.12 26.82 -0.31
N GLU A 301 7.60 27.62 -1.26
CA GLU A 301 6.82 28.67 -1.95
C GLU A 301 6.53 28.35 -3.43
N ASP A 302 7.26 27.39 -4.04
CA ASP A 302 7.07 26.89 -5.41
C ASP A 302 6.17 25.63 -5.48
#